data_AF-A0A2S5CWU1-F1
#
_entry.id   AF-A0A2S5CWU1-F1
#
_cell.length_a   1.000
_cell.length_b   1.000
_cell.length_c   1.000
_cell.angle_alpha   90.00
_cell.angle_beta   90.00
_cell.angle_gamma   90.00
#
_symmetry.space_group_name_H-M   'P 1'
#
loop_
_entity.id
_entity.type
_entity.pdbx_description
1 polymer ?
#
loop_
_entity_poly.entity_id
_entity_poly.type
_entity_poly.pdbx_seq_one_letter_code
_entity_poly.pdbx_strand_id
1 'polypeptide(L)'
;MNKHIKYQWRITKYNPDFRNNEGHYTKKLEWTSPAHIGKTINGETFTLEKYLKVETAYINTIMKFLEVNHIKSLTMFNMTYIDVDSNCALYNQLYDEKLDNFQLKDDQEVSIDQIPLISKMVLRGFIYCHFITLDFFVHFGDDYYMFIGTNNYQEEPLQFARENNLFVEEMVSPFYINEESIERIIMWTPINEDTVVGEEILTDISIEEYREILHLSNIHPVIGLFPITASNQQFFQKKLRHKIDTNKYQYYLSAGD
;
A
#
# COMPACT_ATOMS: atom_id res chain seq x y z
N MET A 1 -3.73 -22.00 4.55
CA MET A 1 -5.02 -21.75 3.88
C MET A 1 -4.73 -20.72 2.80
N ASN A 2 -4.71 -21.11 1.52
CA ASN A 2 -4.39 -20.17 0.43
C ASN A 2 -5.48 -19.12 0.32
N LYS A 3 -5.14 -17.89 0.71
CA LYS A 3 -6.02 -16.73 0.76
C LYS A 3 -6.02 -16.02 -0.58
N HIS A 4 -6.37 -16.74 -1.64
CA HIS A 4 -6.53 -16.09 -2.95
C HIS A 4 -7.74 -15.16 -2.90
N ILE A 5 -7.55 -13.92 -3.35
CA ILE A 5 -8.62 -12.93 -3.50
C ILE A 5 -9.20 -13.06 -4.90
N LYS A 6 -10.45 -13.53 -4.97
CA LYS A 6 -11.12 -13.94 -6.20
C LYS A 6 -11.54 -12.77 -7.09
N TYR A 7 -12.04 -11.70 -6.48
CA TYR A 7 -12.60 -10.57 -7.21
C TYR A 7 -11.75 -9.33 -6.95
N GLN A 8 -11.29 -8.67 -8.02
CA GLN A 8 -10.40 -7.53 -7.94
C GLN A 8 -10.77 -6.50 -9.00
N TRP A 9 -10.71 -5.23 -8.60
CA TRP A 9 -11.00 -4.11 -9.48
C TRP A 9 -9.98 -3.00 -9.33
N ARG A 10 -9.67 -2.36 -10.45
CA ARG A 10 -9.15 -1.01 -10.48
C ARG A 10 -10.34 -0.04 -10.40
N ILE A 11 -10.34 0.83 -9.41
CA ILE A 11 -11.38 1.84 -9.19
C ILE A 11 -10.72 3.21 -9.17
N THR A 12 -10.94 4.03 -10.20
CA THR A 12 -10.19 5.29 -10.37
C THR A 12 -11.00 6.43 -10.97
N LYS A 13 -10.51 7.66 -10.84
CA LYS A 13 -11.04 8.84 -11.56
C LYS A 13 -10.80 8.82 -13.07
N TYR A 14 -10.01 7.87 -13.58
CA TYR A 14 -9.56 7.86 -14.97
C TYR A 14 -10.53 7.09 -15.86
N ASN A 15 -11.06 7.76 -16.89
CA ASN A 15 -11.92 7.10 -17.87
C ASN A 15 -11.12 6.04 -18.66
N PRO A 16 -11.54 4.76 -18.66
CA PRO A 16 -10.88 3.69 -19.42
C PRO A 16 -10.80 3.95 -20.92
N ASP A 17 -11.68 4.77 -21.49
CA ASP A 17 -11.66 5.12 -22.93
C ASP A 17 -10.34 5.79 -23.36
N PHE A 18 -9.59 6.34 -22.40
CA PHE A 18 -8.30 6.97 -22.66
C PHE A 18 -7.10 6.05 -22.36
N ARG A 19 -7.31 4.74 -22.23
CA ARG A 19 -6.22 3.78 -22.08
C ARG A 19 -5.73 3.26 -23.43
N ASN A 20 -4.43 2.98 -23.54
CA ASN A 20 -3.88 2.24 -24.67
C ASN A 20 -4.06 0.72 -24.45
N ASN A 21 -3.63 -0.08 -25.42
CA ASN A 21 -3.73 -1.55 -25.36
C ASN A 21 -2.90 -2.19 -24.23
N GLU A 22 -1.96 -1.44 -23.64
CA GLU A 22 -1.14 -1.87 -22.49
C GLU A 22 -1.77 -1.44 -21.15
N GLY A 23 -2.91 -0.75 -21.18
CA GLY A 23 -3.61 -0.24 -19.99
C GLY A 23 -3.13 1.13 -19.49
N HIS A 24 -2.13 1.72 -20.14
CA HIS A 24 -1.58 3.05 -19.79
C HIS A 24 -2.58 4.16 -20.14
N TYR A 25 -2.82 5.08 -19.21
CA TYR A 25 -3.66 6.26 -19.45
C TYR A 25 -2.94 7.28 -20.31
N THR A 26 -3.56 7.72 -21.41
CA THR A 26 -2.88 8.44 -22.50
C THR A 26 -3.13 9.95 -22.51
N LYS A 27 -4.10 10.43 -21.73
CA LYS A 27 -4.45 11.85 -21.69
C LYS A 27 -3.39 12.62 -20.89
N LYS A 28 -2.64 13.48 -21.59
CA LYS A 28 -1.51 14.24 -21.02
C LYS A 28 -1.91 15.39 -20.09
N LEU A 29 -3.09 15.96 -20.27
CA LEU A 29 -3.58 17.09 -19.49
C LEU A 29 -4.55 16.60 -18.41
N GLU A 30 -3.99 16.06 -17.33
CA GLU A 30 -4.73 15.49 -16.21
C GLU A 30 -3.96 15.77 -14.91
N TRP A 31 -4.68 15.95 -13.80
CA TRP A 31 -4.02 16.11 -12.50
C TRP A 31 -3.73 14.76 -11.87
N THR A 32 -2.61 14.67 -11.18
CA THR A 32 -2.11 13.43 -10.55
C THR A 32 -1.63 13.63 -9.12
N SER A 33 -1.73 14.86 -8.59
CA SER A 33 -1.28 15.21 -7.24
C SER A 33 -2.07 16.43 -6.72
N PRO A 34 -2.26 16.59 -5.39
CA PRO A 34 -2.82 17.82 -4.83
C PRO A 34 -1.98 19.04 -5.18
N ALA A 35 -0.67 18.90 -5.44
CA ALA A 35 0.22 19.98 -5.85
C ALA A 35 -0.18 20.67 -7.18
N HIS A 36 -1.19 20.14 -7.88
CA HIS A 36 -1.78 20.78 -9.06
C HIS A 36 -2.93 21.72 -8.74
N ILE A 37 -3.44 21.78 -7.50
CA ILE A 37 -4.50 22.71 -7.11
C ILE A 37 -4.05 24.16 -7.40
N GLY A 38 -4.94 24.93 -8.02
CA GLY A 38 -4.68 26.29 -8.50
C GLY A 38 -4.05 26.36 -9.89
N LYS A 39 -3.52 25.26 -10.44
CA LYS A 39 -2.97 25.23 -11.81
C LYS A 39 -4.09 25.12 -12.85
N THR A 40 -3.83 25.63 -14.05
CA THR A 40 -4.71 25.44 -15.21
C THR A 40 -4.38 24.13 -15.92
N ILE A 41 -5.39 23.27 -16.06
CA ILE A 41 -5.30 21.97 -16.74
C ILE A 41 -6.39 21.94 -17.79
N ASN A 42 -6.01 21.71 -19.05
CA ASN A 42 -6.94 21.71 -20.18
C ASN A 42 -7.81 22.99 -20.27
N GLY A 43 -7.21 24.15 -20.00
CA GLY A 43 -7.90 25.45 -20.05
C GLY A 43 -8.78 25.77 -18.84
N GLU A 44 -8.93 24.87 -17.88
CA GLU A 44 -9.69 25.09 -16.65
C GLU A 44 -8.79 25.10 -15.41
N THR A 45 -9.10 25.95 -14.43
CA THR A 45 -8.43 25.88 -13.12
C THR A 45 -8.85 24.62 -12.38
N PHE A 46 -7.88 23.85 -11.91
CA PHE A 46 -8.11 22.74 -10.99
C PHE A 46 -8.23 23.30 -9.57
N THR A 47 -9.44 23.25 -9.01
CA THR A 47 -9.74 23.86 -7.71
C THR A 47 -9.66 22.85 -6.58
N LEU A 48 -9.50 23.35 -5.35
CA LEU A 48 -9.60 22.53 -4.15
C LEU A 48 -10.94 21.78 -4.06
N GLU A 49 -12.04 22.42 -4.47
CA GLU A 49 -13.36 21.77 -4.51
C GLU A 49 -13.38 20.55 -5.45
N LYS A 50 -12.80 20.67 -6.65
CA LYS A 50 -12.69 19.56 -7.60
C LYS A 50 -11.85 18.42 -7.01
N TYR A 51 -10.75 18.76 -6.34
CA TYR A 51 -9.91 17.78 -5.63
C TYR A 51 -10.71 17.04 -4.55
N LEU A 52 -11.36 17.78 -3.64
CA LEU A 52 -12.08 17.21 -2.50
C LEU A 52 -13.26 16.32 -2.93
N LYS A 53 -13.92 16.62 -4.06
CA LYS A 53 -14.95 15.75 -4.63
C LYS A 53 -14.40 14.36 -4.98
N VAL A 54 -13.23 14.31 -5.60
CA VAL A 54 -12.60 13.03 -5.96
C VAL A 54 -12.06 12.32 -4.73
N GLU A 55 -11.38 13.02 -3.82
CA GLU A 55 -10.93 12.44 -2.55
C GLU A 55 -12.10 11.79 -1.78
N THR A 56 -13.22 12.51 -1.66
CA THR A 56 -14.44 12.04 -0.99
C THR A 56 -15.02 10.81 -1.70
N ALA A 57 -15.03 10.78 -3.03
CA ALA A 57 -15.52 9.63 -3.79
C ALA A 57 -14.70 8.36 -3.53
N TYR A 58 -13.37 8.48 -3.47
CA TYR A 58 -12.48 7.34 -3.16
C TYR A 58 -12.74 6.82 -1.74
N ILE A 59 -12.72 7.72 -0.75
CA ILE A 59 -12.93 7.36 0.65
C ILE A 59 -14.31 6.74 0.86
N ASN A 60 -15.37 7.35 0.34
CA ASN A 60 -16.72 6.81 0.48
C ASN A 60 -16.86 5.44 -0.21
N THR A 61 -16.20 5.23 -1.34
CA THR A 61 -16.18 3.93 -2.01
C THR A 61 -15.53 2.88 -1.13
N ILE A 62 -14.36 3.17 -0.55
CA ILE A 62 -13.71 2.26 0.42
C ILE A 62 -14.68 1.93 1.55
N MET A 63 -15.26 2.95 2.19
CA MET A 63 -16.19 2.74 3.30
C MET A 63 -17.41 1.90 2.91
N LYS A 64 -17.91 2.05 1.67
CA LYS A 64 -19.03 1.25 1.16
C LYS A 64 -18.66 -0.23 1.01
N PHE A 65 -17.45 -0.51 0.53
CA PHE A 65 -16.94 -1.88 0.51
C PHE A 65 -16.85 -2.48 1.92
N LEU A 66 -16.32 -1.71 2.89
CA LEU A 66 -16.19 -2.18 4.28
C LEU A 66 -17.56 -2.47 4.91
N GLU A 67 -18.54 -1.59 4.71
CA GLU A 67 -19.92 -1.76 5.18
C GLU A 67 -20.53 -3.06 4.66
N VAL A 68 -20.52 -3.23 3.34
CA VAL A 68 -21.17 -4.35 2.62
C VAL A 68 -20.46 -5.67 2.89
N ASN A 69 -19.14 -5.67 3.08
CA ASN A 69 -18.36 -6.85 3.46
C ASN A 69 -18.34 -7.08 4.99
N HIS A 70 -19.01 -6.23 5.77
CA HIS A 70 -19.06 -6.29 7.23
C HIS A 70 -17.70 -6.26 7.93
N ILE A 71 -16.72 -5.60 7.31
CA ILE A 71 -15.35 -5.46 7.83
C ILE A 71 -15.34 -4.39 8.93
N LYS A 72 -14.67 -4.67 10.05
CA LYS A 72 -14.62 -3.79 11.24
C LYS A 72 -13.24 -3.19 11.51
N SER A 73 -12.20 -3.86 11.05
CA SER A 73 -10.82 -3.43 11.12
C SER A 73 -10.08 -3.90 9.88
N LEU A 74 -8.98 -3.22 9.57
CA LEU A 74 -8.03 -3.58 8.53
C LEU A 74 -6.63 -3.51 9.15
N THR A 75 -5.69 -4.31 8.65
CA THR A 75 -4.27 -4.07 8.95
C THR A 75 -3.67 -3.20 7.87
N MET A 76 -2.92 -2.20 8.31
CA MET A 76 -2.12 -1.36 7.44
C MET A 76 -0.77 -2.02 7.17
N PHE A 77 -0.32 -2.04 5.93
CA PHE A 77 1.01 -2.55 5.56
C PHE A 77 1.70 -1.65 4.53
N ASN A 78 3.02 -1.79 4.39
CA ASN A 78 3.91 -0.89 3.66
C ASN A 78 3.75 0.57 4.09
N MET A 79 3.59 0.82 5.39
CA MET A 79 3.41 2.16 5.93
C MET A 79 4.71 2.96 5.89
N THR A 80 4.68 4.10 5.21
CA THR A 80 5.76 5.10 5.24
C THR A 80 5.20 6.53 5.30
N TYR A 81 5.97 7.42 5.93
CA TYR A 81 5.73 8.86 5.90
C TYR A 81 6.45 9.46 4.69
N ILE A 82 5.76 10.34 3.96
CA ILE A 82 6.31 11.03 2.80
C ILE A 82 6.76 12.41 3.25
N ASP A 83 8.02 12.75 2.97
CA ASP A 83 8.54 14.10 3.22
C ASP A 83 7.92 15.08 2.23
N VAL A 84 7.14 16.03 2.75
CA VAL A 84 6.49 17.07 1.98
C VAL A 84 7.05 18.42 2.40
N ASP A 85 7.15 19.35 1.46
CA ASP A 85 7.59 20.71 1.77
C ASP A 85 6.58 21.40 2.71
N SER A 86 6.89 21.39 4.01
CA SER A 86 6.09 22.02 5.07
C SER A 86 6.00 23.55 4.95
N ASN A 87 6.81 24.18 4.10
CA ASN A 87 6.67 25.60 3.79
C ASN A 87 5.62 25.85 2.70
N CYS A 88 5.14 24.80 2.03
CA CYS A 88 4.09 24.91 1.04
C CYS A 88 2.73 25.16 1.71
N ALA A 89 2.20 26.38 1.55
CA ALA A 89 0.91 26.77 2.11
C ALA A 89 -0.25 25.82 1.73
N LEU A 90 -0.18 25.19 0.56
CA LEU A 90 -1.16 24.21 0.11
C LEU A 90 -1.12 22.92 0.93
N TYR A 91 0.07 22.38 1.21
CA TYR A 91 0.19 21.20 2.05
C TYR A 91 -0.21 21.50 3.50
N ASN A 92 0.12 22.68 4.02
CA ASN A 92 -0.35 23.10 5.34
C ASN A 92 -1.89 23.16 5.42
N GLN A 93 -2.56 23.61 4.36
CA GLN A 93 -4.03 23.61 4.28
C GLN A 93 -4.63 22.19 4.18
N LEU A 94 -3.89 21.26 3.56
CA LEU A 94 -4.33 19.90 3.32
C LEU A 94 -3.92 18.93 4.44
N TYR A 95 -3.05 19.30 5.37
CA TYR A 95 -2.75 18.45 6.51
C TYR A 95 -3.96 18.39 7.45
N ASP A 96 -4.24 17.20 8.00
CA ASP A 96 -5.26 17.02 9.03
C ASP A 96 -4.54 16.72 10.34
N GLU A 97 -4.42 17.73 11.21
CA GLU A 97 -3.71 17.64 12.51
C GLU A 97 -4.22 16.51 13.40
N LYS A 98 -5.42 15.95 13.13
CA LYS A 98 -5.88 14.75 13.81
C LYS A 98 -4.93 13.57 13.61
N LEU A 99 -4.17 13.53 12.51
CA LEU A 99 -3.17 12.51 12.24
C LEU A 99 -2.11 12.44 13.35
N ASP A 100 -1.76 13.57 13.96
CA ASP A 100 -0.74 13.65 15.02
C ASP A 100 -1.12 12.83 16.27
N ASN A 101 -2.41 12.55 16.46
CA ASN A 101 -2.90 11.70 17.54
C ASN A 101 -2.71 10.20 17.26
N PHE A 102 -2.27 9.84 16.06
CA PHE A 102 -2.06 8.46 15.65
C PHE A 102 -0.58 8.18 15.46
N GLN A 103 -0.05 7.26 16.28
CA GLN A 103 1.25 6.68 16.03
C GLN A 103 1.09 5.55 15.02
N LEU A 104 1.07 5.91 13.73
CA LEU A 104 0.98 4.94 12.65
C LEU A 104 2.25 4.09 12.60
N LYS A 105 2.07 2.79 12.55
CA LYS A 105 3.15 1.80 12.39
C LYS A 105 2.78 0.81 11.30
N ASP A 106 3.81 0.29 10.64
CA ASP A 106 3.60 -0.81 9.74
C ASP A 106 3.06 -2.04 10.49
N ASP A 107 2.23 -2.84 9.80
CA ASP A 107 1.53 -4.00 10.35
C ASP A 107 0.58 -3.69 11.53
N GLN A 108 0.12 -2.44 11.63
CA GLN A 108 -0.84 -2.00 12.64
C GLN A 108 -2.29 -2.29 12.22
N GLU A 109 -3.06 -2.91 13.10
CA GLU A 109 -4.53 -2.96 12.97
C GLU A 109 -5.14 -1.58 13.23
N VAL A 110 -6.01 -1.14 12.32
CA VAL A 110 -6.72 0.13 12.38
C VAL A 110 -8.23 -0.11 12.31
N SER A 111 -8.98 0.61 13.12
CA SER A 111 -10.44 0.52 13.15
C SER A 111 -11.06 1.25 11.96
N ILE A 112 -12.29 0.85 11.62
CA ILE A 112 -13.06 1.47 10.53
C ILE A 112 -13.19 3.00 10.64
N ASP A 113 -13.22 3.55 11.87
CA ASP A 113 -13.33 5.00 12.10
C ASP A 113 -12.05 5.76 11.73
N GLN A 114 -10.91 5.09 11.69
CA GLN A 114 -9.61 5.68 11.32
C GLN A 114 -9.38 5.67 9.81
N ILE A 115 -10.00 4.74 9.07
CA ILE A 115 -9.80 4.54 7.63
C ILE A 115 -10.01 5.82 6.81
N PRO A 116 -11.06 6.64 7.04
CA PRO A 116 -11.23 7.88 6.30
C PRO A 116 -10.06 8.86 6.45
N LEU A 117 -9.52 9.01 7.67
CA LEU A 117 -8.40 9.91 7.94
C LEU A 117 -7.12 9.40 7.30
N ILE A 118 -6.82 8.11 7.44
CA ILE A 118 -5.60 7.52 6.87
C ILE A 118 -5.67 7.56 5.34
N SER A 119 -6.81 7.19 4.74
CA SER A 119 -7.02 7.25 3.28
C SER A 119 -6.84 8.66 2.73
N LYS A 120 -7.35 9.67 3.45
CA LYS A 120 -7.14 11.08 3.11
C LYS A 120 -5.66 11.44 3.10
N MET A 121 -4.88 11.00 4.08
CA MET A 121 -3.44 11.27 4.14
C MET A 121 -2.65 10.57 3.03
N VAL A 122 -3.07 9.36 2.63
CA VAL A 122 -2.54 8.67 1.43
C VAL A 122 -2.82 9.46 0.16
N LEU A 123 -4.09 9.83 -0.07
CA LEU A 123 -4.51 10.57 -1.28
C LEU A 123 -3.90 11.97 -1.38
N ARG A 124 -3.51 12.56 -0.25
CA ARG A 124 -2.82 13.86 -0.17
C ARG A 124 -1.29 13.74 -0.23
N GLY A 125 -0.74 12.53 -0.23
CA GLY A 125 0.70 12.28 -0.34
C GLY A 125 1.50 12.60 0.92
N PHE A 126 0.89 12.50 2.10
CA PHE A 126 1.62 12.63 3.38
C PHE A 126 2.13 11.28 3.90
N ILE A 127 1.45 10.20 3.53
CA ILE A 127 1.83 8.84 3.87
C ILE A 127 1.59 7.94 2.65
N TYR A 128 2.19 6.76 2.65
CA TYR A 128 1.85 5.67 1.77
C TYR A 128 1.58 4.44 2.62
N CYS A 129 0.52 3.71 2.29
CA CYS A 129 0.22 2.43 2.89
C CYS A 129 -0.81 1.69 2.03
N HIS A 130 -1.08 0.46 2.41
CA HIS A 130 -2.16 -0.36 1.92
C HIS A 130 -2.99 -0.90 3.09
N PHE A 131 -4.20 -1.37 2.82
CA PHE A 131 -5.05 -2.03 3.81
C PHE A 131 -5.36 -3.47 3.40
N ILE A 132 -5.28 -4.41 4.35
CA ILE A 132 -5.59 -5.82 4.13
C ILE A 132 -6.40 -6.45 5.27
N THR A 133 -7.13 -7.49 4.90
CA THR A 133 -7.56 -8.59 5.77
C THR A 133 -7.15 -9.92 5.12
N LEU A 134 -7.66 -11.04 5.63
CA LEU A 134 -7.48 -12.35 4.98
C LEU A 134 -8.20 -12.49 3.63
N ASP A 135 -9.22 -11.68 3.41
CA ASP A 135 -10.19 -11.87 2.33
C ASP A 135 -10.60 -10.56 1.64
N PHE A 136 -9.91 -9.47 1.97
CA PHE A 136 -10.14 -8.13 1.43
C PHE A 136 -8.83 -7.33 1.36
N PHE A 137 -8.73 -6.41 0.40
CA PHE A 137 -7.67 -5.40 0.38
C PHE A 137 -8.12 -4.07 -0.25
N VAL A 138 -7.41 -3.01 0.11
CA VAL A 138 -7.33 -1.74 -0.62
C VAL A 138 -5.85 -1.42 -0.86
N HIS A 139 -5.44 -1.38 -2.13
CA HIS A 139 -4.10 -0.97 -2.52
C HIS A 139 -4.16 0.41 -3.18
N PHE A 140 -3.24 1.28 -2.77
CA PHE A 140 -3.07 2.61 -3.32
C PHE A 140 -1.84 2.62 -4.21
N GLY A 141 -2.03 2.81 -5.51
CA GLY A 141 -0.95 3.12 -6.42
C GLY A 141 -0.71 4.62 -6.52
N ASP A 142 0.33 4.98 -7.26
CA ASP A 142 0.61 6.36 -7.61
C ASP A 142 -0.54 7.00 -8.40
N ASP A 143 -0.52 8.33 -8.49
CA ASP A 143 -1.40 9.11 -9.33
C ASP A 143 -2.90 8.75 -9.16
N TYR A 144 -3.39 8.46 -7.96
CA TYR A 144 -4.80 8.08 -7.70
C TYR A 144 -5.25 6.77 -8.35
N TYR A 145 -4.34 5.84 -8.62
CA TYR A 145 -4.76 4.46 -8.87
C TYR A 145 -5.15 3.81 -7.55
N MET A 146 -6.37 3.26 -7.47
CA MET A 146 -6.82 2.48 -6.32
C MET A 146 -7.31 1.13 -6.81
N PHE A 147 -6.96 0.10 -6.06
CA PHE A 147 -7.37 -1.27 -6.33
C PHE A 147 -8.05 -1.82 -5.09
N ILE A 148 -9.20 -2.47 -5.28
CA ILE A 148 -9.95 -3.12 -4.21
C ILE A 148 -10.16 -4.56 -4.61
N GLY A 149 -9.95 -5.48 -3.67
CA GLY A 149 -10.26 -6.89 -3.86
C GLY A 149 -11.00 -7.47 -2.69
N THR A 150 -11.85 -8.46 -2.95
CA THR A 150 -12.62 -9.20 -1.95
C THR A 150 -12.88 -10.64 -2.40
N ASN A 151 -13.11 -11.53 -1.44
CA ASN A 151 -13.69 -12.85 -1.72
C ASN A 151 -15.22 -12.88 -1.67
N ASN A 152 -15.85 -11.84 -1.13
CA ASN A 152 -17.31 -11.69 -1.06
C ASN A 152 -17.77 -10.65 -2.09
N TYR A 153 -18.02 -11.11 -3.32
CA TYR A 153 -18.50 -10.25 -4.39
C TYR A 153 -19.87 -9.65 -4.07
N GLN A 154 -19.98 -8.33 -4.23
CA GLN A 154 -21.23 -7.57 -4.14
C GLN A 154 -21.19 -6.46 -5.19
N GLU A 155 -22.26 -6.33 -5.99
CA GLU A 155 -22.32 -5.29 -7.04
C GLU A 155 -22.60 -3.89 -6.47
N GLU A 156 -23.25 -3.81 -5.30
CA GLU A 156 -23.63 -2.56 -4.64
C GLU A 156 -22.46 -1.55 -4.47
N PRO A 157 -21.30 -1.91 -3.89
CA PRO A 157 -20.18 -0.97 -3.76
C PRO A 157 -19.56 -0.57 -5.12
N LEU A 158 -19.63 -1.44 -6.13
CA LEU A 158 -19.17 -1.11 -7.49
C LEU A 158 -20.10 -0.09 -8.15
N GLN A 159 -21.41 -0.26 -7.99
CA GLN A 159 -22.40 0.68 -8.47
C GLN A 159 -22.28 2.03 -7.76
N PHE A 160 -22.07 2.01 -6.43
CA PHE A 160 -21.81 3.21 -5.65
C PHE A 160 -20.59 3.99 -6.17
N ALA A 161 -19.50 3.31 -6.52
CA ALA A 161 -18.31 3.95 -7.09
C ALA A 161 -18.64 4.68 -8.40
N ARG A 162 -19.41 4.03 -9.30
CA ARG A 162 -19.84 4.62 -10.58
C ARG A 162 -20.73 5.84 -10.39
N GLU A 163 -21.66 5.78 -9.44
CA GLU A 163 -22.55 6.89 -9.08
C GLU A 163 -21.78 8.08 -8.48
N ASN A 164 -20.61 7.83 -7.90
CA ASN A 164 -19.70 8.86 -7.38
C ASN A 164 -18.61 9.28 -8.39
N ASN A 165 -18.83 9.05 -9.69
CA ASN A 165 -17.96 9.43 -10.80
C ASN A 165 -16.57 8.75 -10.78
N LEU A 166 -16.48 7.53 -10.27
CA LEU A 166 -15.31 6.67 -10.44
C LEU A 166 -15.59 5.61 -11.51
N PHE A 167 -14.54 5.24 -12.23
CA PHE A 167 -14.55 4.15 -13.20
C PHE A 167 -14.09 2.86 -12.53
N VAL A 168 -14.79 1.77 -12.85
CA VAL A 168 -14.55 0.44 -12.28
C VAL A 168 -14.15 -0.50 -13.42
N GLU A 169 -12.99 -1.12 -13.30
CA GLU A 169 -12.44 -2.05 -14.29
C GLU A 169 -12.01 -3.34 -13.57
N GLU A 170 -12.47 -4.50 -14.03
CA GLU A 170 -12.02 -5.79 -13.48
C GLU A 170 -10.55 -6.02 -13.83
N MET A 171 -9.71 -6.14 -12.81
CA MET A 171 -8.26 -6.20 -12.98
C MET A 171 -7.62 -6.71 -11.68
N VAL A 172 -6.65 -7.61 -11.80
CA VAL A 172 -5.77 -7.99 -10.69
C VAL A 172 -4.90 -6.80 -10.30
N SER A 173 -4.86 -6.45 -9.02
CA SER A 173 -4.03 -5.36 -8.53
C SER A 173 -2.55 -5.65 -8.86
N PRO A 174 -1.77 -4.68 -9.35
CA PRO A 174 -0.33 -4.87 -9.55
C PRO A 174 0.41 -5.07 -8.22
N PHE A 175 -0.22 -4.69 -7.10
CA PHE A 175 0.28 -4.91 -5.74
C PHE A 175 -0.30 -6.19 -5.11
N TYR A 176 -1.08 -6.98 -5.86
CA TYR A 176 -1.59 -8.25 -5.36
C TYR A 176 -0.48 -9.29 -5.33
N ILE A 177 -0.12 -9.74 -4.14
CA ILE A 177 0.97 -10.68 -3.93
C ILE A 177 0.40 -12.04 -3.56
N ASN A 178 0.79 -13.06 -4.30
CA ASN A 178 0.57 -14.45 -3.90
C ASN A 178 1.69 -14.87 -2.93
N GLU A 179 1.35 -15.23 -1.69
CA GLU A 179 2.34 -15.60 -0.66
C GLU A 179 3.31 -16.69 -1.14
N GLU A 180 2.83 -17.63 -1.97
CA GLU A 180 3.61 -18.73 -2.52
C GLU A 180 4.64 -18.31 -3.59
N SER A 181 4.47 -17.13 -4.20
CA SER A 181 5.40 -16.61 -5.20
C SER A 181 6.44 -15.65 -4.63
N ILE A 182 6.40 -15.37 -3.32
CA ILE A 182 7.36 -14.45 -2.69
C ILE A 182 8.67 -15.18 -2.46
N GLU A 183 9.69 -14.83 -3.23
CA GLU A 183 11.07 -15.20 -2.91
C GLU A 183 11.55 -14.39 -1.70
N ARG A 184 12.25 -15.08 -0.78
CA ARG A 184 12.76 -14.51 0.46
C ARG A 184 14.25 -14.73 0.53
N ILE A 185 14.99 -13.63 0.61
CA ILE A 185 16.43 -13.60 0.42
C ILE A 185 17.06 -12.90 1.61
N ILE A 186 18.11 -13.49 2.18
CA ILE A 186 19.00 -12.76 3.08
C ILE A 186 20.06 -12.10 2.23
N MET A 187 20.10 -10.77 2.24
CA MET A 187 21.14 -9.97 1.61
C MET A 187 22.01 -9.28 2.66
N TRP A 188 23.24 -8.94 2.28
CA TRP A 188 24.14 -8.21 3.17
C TRP A 188 24.99 -7.17 2.46
N THR A 189 25.23 -6.09 3.19
CA THR A 189 26.04 -4.94 2.76
C THR A 189 27.20 -4.74 3.75
N PRO A 190 28.36 -4.20 3.33
CA PRO A 190 29.37 -3.73 4.27
C PRO A 190 28.79 -2.67 5.20
N ILE A 191 29.29 -2.60 6.44
CA ILE A 191 28.82 -1.58 7.39
C ILE A 191 29.08 -0.17 6.82
N ASN A 192 28.04 0.67 6.83
CA ASN A 192 28.00 2.03 6.27
C ASN A 192 28.05 2.11 4.74
N GLU A 193 27.76 1.02 4.04
CA GLU A 193 27.60 0.98 2.60
C GLU A 193 26.21 0.45 2.23
N ASP A 194 25.63 1.00 1.16
CA ASP A 194 24.31 0.58 0.65
C ASP A 194 24.43 -0.47 -0.47
N THR A 195 25.66 -0.89 -0.81
CA THR A 195 25.87 -1.85 -1.89
C THR A 195 25.78 -3.28 -1.35
N VAL A 196 24.84 -4.05 -1.91
CA VAL A 196 24.72 -5.49 -1.63
C VAL A 196 25.93 -6.22 -2.21
N VAL A 197 26.66 -6.93 -1.35
CA VAL A 197 27.87 -7.69 -1.72
C VAL A 197 27.65 -9.20 -1.67
N GLY A 198 26.47 -9.63 -1.24
CA GLY A 198 26.04 -11.01 -1.35
C GLY A 198 24.62 -11.23 -0.87
N GLU A 199 24.08 -12.36 -1.29
CA GLU A 199 22.70 -12.75 -1.04
C GLU A 199 22.58 -14.29 -0.98
N GLU A 200 21.60 -14.78 -0.24
CA GLU A 200 21.26 -16.19 -0.16
C GLU A 200 19.74 -16.37 -0.01
N ILE A 201 19.13 -17.09 -0.96
CA ILE A 201 17.71 -17.44 -0.92
C ILE A 201 17.47 -18.40 0.25
N LEU A 202 16.45 -18.11 1.05
CA LEU A 202 15.99 -18.98 2.11
C LEU A 202 14.98 -20.00 1.57
N THR A 203 15.27 -21.29 1.76
CA THR A 203 14.32 -22.38 1.51
C THR A 203 13.82 -22.97 2.82
N ASP A 204 12.66 -23.65 2.78
CA ASP A 204 12.16 -24.46 3.91
C ASP A 204 11.90 -23.67 5.21
N ILE A 205 11.26 -22.51 5.07
CA ILE A 205 10.72 -21.71 6.18
C ILE A 205 9.25 -21.40 5.86
N SER A 206 8.34 -21.77 6.77
CA SER A 206 6.92 -21.47 6.59
C SER A 206 6.65 -19.98 6.81
N ILE A 207 5.54 -19.48 6.26
CA ILE A 207 5.12 -18.09 6.45
C ILE A 207 4.86 -17.78 7.93
N GLU A 208 4.35 -18.75 8.69
CA GLU A 208 4.13 -18.63 10.13
C GLU A 208 5.45 -18.51 10.89
N GLU A 209 6.48 -19.28 10.53
CA GLU A 209 7.82 -19.15 11.13
C GLU A 209 8.42 -17.77 10.88
N TYR A 210 8.25 -17.21 9.66
CA TYR A 210 8.67 -15.84 9.37
C TYR A 210 7.91 -14.81 10.22
N ARG A 211 6.58 -14.92 10.31
CA ARG A 211 5.76 -14.01 11.12
C ARG A 211 6.17 -14.06 12.59
N GLU A 212 6.41 -15.25 13.14
CA GLU A 212 6.83 -15.44 14.52
C GLU A 212 8.19 -14.78 14.79
N ILE A 213 9.21 -15.07 13.96
CA ILE A 213 10.57 -14.59 14.20
C ILE A 213 10.74 -13.09 13.93
N LEU A 214 9.89 -12.51 13.07
CA LEU A 214 9.86 -11.08 12.76
C LEU A 214 8.85 -10.30 13.62
N HIS A 215 8.10 -10.98 14.50
CA HIS A 215 7.05 -10.40 15.33
C HIS A 215 5.94 -9.69 14.54
N LEU A 216 5.55 -10.30 13.41
CA LEU A 216 4.50 -9.80 12.53
C LEU A 216 3.15 -10.45 12.84
N SER A 217 2.08 -9.77 12.48
CA SER A 217 0.70 -10.24 12.58
C SER A 217 0.50 -11.50 11.74
N ASN A 218 -0.53 -12.26 12.10
CA ASN A 218 -0.91 -13.48 11.35
C ASN A 218 -1.46 -13.20 9.95
N ILE A 219 -1.63 -11.92 9.58
CA ILE A 219 -2.12 -11.51 8.27
C ILE A 219 -1.04 -10.83 7.43
N HIS A 220 0.09 -10.43 8.02
CA HIS A 220 1.19 -9.80 7.29
C HIS A 220 1.74 -10.75 6.21
N PRO A 221 1.89 -10.32 4.95
CA PRO A 221 2.37 -11.20 3.86
C PRO A 221 3.88 -11.49 3.94
N VAL A 222 4.58 -10.89 4.91
CA VAL A 222 6.05 -10.91 5.06
C VAL A 222 6.68 -10.44 3.77
N ILE A 223 6.44 -9.17 3.45
CA ILE A 223 7.05 -8.45 2.34
C ILE A 223 7.78 -7.22 2.87
N GLY A 224 8.75 -6.72 2.12
CA GLY A 224 9.59 -5.59 2.50
C GLY A 224 10.96 -6.03 3.01
N LEU A 225 11.62 -5.11 3.71
CA LEU A 225 13.00 -5.27 4.17
C LEU A 225 13.06 -5.35 5.70
N PHE A 226 13.52 -6.47 6.24
CA PHE A 226 13.60 -6.71 7.69
C PHE A 226 15.05 -6.87 8.14
N PRO A 227 15.54 -6.07 9.10
CA PRO A 227 16.90 -6.22 9.60
C PRO A 227 17.07 -7.53 10.36
N ILE A 228 18.21 -8.19 10.14
CA ILE A 228 18.64 -9.30 10.98
C ILE A 228 19.35 -8.72 12.20
N THR A 229 18.74 -8.93 13.36
CA THR A 229 19.19 -8.40 14.65
C THR A 229 19.60 -9.53 15.58
N ALA A 230 20.13 -9.19 16.75
CA ALA A 230 20.52 -10.19 17.75
C ALA A 230 19.36 -11.13 18.17
N SER A 231 18.10 -10.69 18.09
CA SER A 231 16.94 -11.51 18.50
C SER A 231 16.61 -12.63 17.51
N ASN A 232 16.87 -12.42 16.21
CA ASN A 232 16.51 -13.36 15.15
C ASN A 232 17.72 -13.99 14.43
N GLN A 233 18.93 -13.47 14.66
CA GLN A 233 20.15 -13.94 14.00
C GLN A 233 20.37 -15.45 14.13
N GLN A 234 20.14 -16.04 15.30
CA GLN A 234 20.36 -17.48 15.50
C GLN A 234 19.39 -18.33 14.67
N PHE A 235 18.15 -17.86 14.48
CA PHE A 235 17.18 -18.54 13.64
C PHE A 235 17.66 -18.56 12.18
N PHE A 236 17.98 -17.38 11.63
CA PHE A 236 18.43 -17.27 10.23
C PHE A 236 19.78 -17.95 9.99
N GLN A 237 20.73 -17.88 10.94
CA GLN A 237 22.02 -18.55 10.80
C GLN A 237 21.87 -20.07 10.61
N LYS A 238 20.86 -20.72 11.20
CA LYS A 238 20.61 -22.16 11.02
C LYS A 238 20.12 -22.51 9.60
N LYS A 239 19.63 -21.52 8.87
CA LYS A 239 19.03 -21.66 7.53
C LYS A 239 19.98 -21.20 6.41
N LEU A 240 21.07 -20.51 6.77
CA LEU A 240 22.06 -19.98 5.84
C LEU A 240 23.30 -20.87 5.77
N ARG A 241 23.87 -21.02 4.58
CA ARG A 241 25.22 -21.56 4.40
C ARG A 241 26.27 -20.50 4.71
N HIS A 242 25.98 -19.24 4.36
CA HIS A 242 26.82 -18.11 4.74
C HIS A 242 26.87 -17.94 6.27
N LYS A 243 28.06 -17.67 6.80
CA LYS A 243 28.24 -17.39 8.22
C LYS A 243 28.07 -15.89 8.46
N ILE A 244 27.04 -15.53 9.19
CA ILE A 244 26.75 -14.15 9.58
C ILE A 244 27.94 -13.60 10.39
N ASP A 245 28.52 -12.51 9.89
CA ASP A 245 29.58 -11.73 10.53
C ASP A 245 29.13 -10.26 10.66
N THR A 246 28.48 -9.96 11.78
CA THR A 246 27.94 -8.61 12.09
C THR A 246 29.02 -7.58 12.40
N ASN A 247 30.30 -7.99 12.48
CA ASN A 247 31.41 -7.04 12.59
C ASN A 247 31.82 -6.44 11.24
N LYS A 248 31.40 -7.06 10.14
CA LYS A 248 31.74 -6.64 8.78
C LYS A 248 30.55 -6.18 7.98
N TYR A 249 29.39 -6.80 8.20
CA TYR A 249 28.23 -6.61 7.37
C TYR A 249 26.96 -6.33 8.17
N GLN A 250 26.03 -5.62 7.55
CA GLN A 250 24.63 -5.55 7.94
C GLN A 250 23.83 -6.54 7.08
N TYR A 251 22.82 -7.17 7.66
CA TYR A 251 22.04 -8.22 7.00
C TYR A 251 20.57 -7.87 7.04
N TYR A 252 19.87 -8.18 5.95
CA TYR A 252 18.45 -7.93 5.81
C TYR A 252 17.78 -9.12 5.14
N LEU A 253 16.59 -9.48 5.62
CA LEU A 253 15.65 -10.27 4.85
C LEU A 253 14.92 -9.34 3.90
N SER A 254 15.10 -9.54 2.60
CA SER A 254 14.27 -8.96 1.55
C SER A 254 13.22 -9.99 1.15
N ALA A 255 11.96 -9.56 1.07
CA ALA A 255 10.83 -10.40 0.67
C ALA A 255 9.88 -9.62 -0.23
N GLY A 256 9.73 -10.06 -1.48
CA GLY A 256 9.02 -9.28 -2.50
C GLY A 256 9.85 -8.10 -3.03
N ASP A 257 9.36 -7.48 -4.11
CA ASP A 257 10.02 -6.36 -4.79
C ASP A 257 10.07 -5.07 -3.93
#